data_AF-A0A9Q0J4D7-F1
#
_entry.id   AF-A0A9Q0J4D7-F1
#
_cell.length_a   1.000
_cell.length_b   1.000
_cell.length_c   1.000
_cell.angle_alpha   90.00
_cell.angle_beta   90.00
_cell.angle_gamma   90.00
#
_symmetry.space_group_name_H-M   'P 1'
#
loop_
_entity.id
_entity.type
_entity.pdbx_description
1 polymer ?
#
loop_
_entity_poly.entity_id
_entity_poly.type
_entity_poly.pdbx_seq_one_letter_code
_entity_poly.pdbx_strand_id
1 'polypeptide(L)'
;MDESMKQFQQNLTELEYEAEQLLLARHQVVENDKVRNGTREALTALRKRARTTTSSVPSPFGSIMKDVGRSGSRPLVKEVCATCGNHDSDEGTWMMFPGTDIFASVPFHAAHTILETGFSLYSWFYF
;
A
#
# COMPACT_ATOMS: atom_id res chain seq x y z
N MET A 1 -37.20 3.72 50.07
CA MET A 1 -35.90 3.04 49.88
C MET A 1 -34.83 4.05 50.26
N ASP A 2 -33.83 3.64 51.06
CA ASP A 2 -32.74 4.51 51.52
C ASP A 2 -31.98 5.10 50.31
N GLU A 3 -31.60 6.37 50.39
CA GLU A 3 -30.98 7.11 49.27
C GLU A 3 -29.59 6.55 48.94
N SER A 4 -28.87 6.09 49.97
CA SER A 4 -27.63 5.33 49.84
C SER A 4 -27.81 4.06 49.00
N MET A 5 -28.91 3.33 49.22
CA MET A 5 -29.20 2.09 48.50
C MET A 5 -29.52 2.36 47.02
N LYS A 6 -30.15 3.50 46.69
CA LYS A 6 -30.40 3.87 45.29
C LYS A 6 -29.13 4.22 44.54
N GLN A 7 -28.23 5.00 45.15
CA GLN A 7 -26.94 5.34 44.56
C GLN A 7 -26.10 4.08 44.32
N PHE A 8 -26.09 3.16 45.28
CA PHE A 8 -25.39 1.89 45.12
C PHE A 8 -25.93 1.07 43.94
N GLN A 9 -27.26 0.99 43.77
CA GLN A 9 -27.87 0.30 42.63
C GLN A 9 -27.56 0.98 41.28
N GLN A 10 -27.56 2.30 41.23
CA GLN A 10 -27.19 3.04 40.02
C GLN A 10 -25.75 2.76 39.60
N ASN A 11 -24.81 2.81 40.55
CA ASN A 11 -23.40 2.53 40.28
C ASN A 11 -23.19 1.09 39.79
N LEU A 12 -23.92 0.12 40.35
CA LEU A 12 -23.88 -1.26 39.86
C LEU A 12 -24.38 -1.38 38.42
N THR A 13 -25.48 -0.69 38.09
CA THR A 13 -26.05 -0.69 36.74
C THR A 13 -25.09 -0.07 35.73
N GLU A 14 -24.43 1.03 36.11
CA GLU A 14 -23.44 1.71 35.26
C GLU A 14 -22.21 0.82 35.04
N LEU A 15 -21.73 0.15 36.08
CA LEU A 15 -20.61 -0.79 35.99
C LEU A 15 -20.94 -1.99 35.09
N GLU A 16 -22.15 -2.55 35.18
CA GLU A 16 -22.62 -3.62 34.30
C GLU A 16 -22.65 -3.16 32.83
N TYR A 17 -23.15 -1.95 32.58
CA TYR A 17 -23.18 -1.37 31.25
C TYR A 17 -21.78 -1.17 30.67
N GLU A 18 -20.85 -0.60 31.44
CA GLU A 18 -19.46 -0.42 31.02
C GLU A 18 -18.77 -1.76 30.73
N ALA A 19 -19.01 -2.78 31.56
CA ALA A 19 -18.48 -4.11 31.35
C ALA A 19 -18.99 -4.74 30.04
N GLU A 20 -20.28 -4.55 29.70
CA GLU A 20 -20.85 -5.01 28.44
C GLU A 20 -20.20 -4.31 27.23
N GLN A 21 -20.02 -2.98 27.30
CA GLN A 21 -19.34 -2.22 26.24
C GLN A 21 -17.90 -2.70 26.02
N LEU A 22 -17.17 -2.99 27.10
CA LEU A 22 -15.81 -3.52 27.01
C LEU A 22 -15.80 -4.91 26.34
N LEU A 23 -16.76 -5.77 26.67
CA LEU A 23 -16.88 -7.11 26.07
C LEU A 23 -17.22 -7.05 24.57
N LEU A 24 -18.05 -6.10 24.17
CA LEU A 24 -18.36 -5.83 22.76
C LEU A 24 -17.11 -5.34 22.00
N ALA A 25 -16.39 -4.37 22.55
CA ALA A 25 -15.16 -3.86 21.95
C ALA A 25 -14.11 -4.98 21.79
N ARG A 26 -13.97 -5.84 22.80
CA ARG A 26 -13.07 -7.01 22.74
C ARG A 26 -13.46 -7.96 21.61
N HIS A 27 -14.75 -8.25 21.44
CA HIS A 27 -15.22 -9.10 20.34
C HIS A 27 -14.87 -8.49 18.97
N GLN A 28 -15.09 -7.19 18.82
CA GLN A 28 -14.75 -6.51 17.56
C GLN A 28 -13.26 -6.61 17.22
N VAL A 29 -12.37 -6.49 18.21
CA VAL A 29 -10.93 -6.67 18.01
C VAL A 29 -10.60 -8.08 17.50
N VAL A 30 -11.23 -9.11 18.06
CA VAL A 30 -11.04 -10.50 17.63
C VAL A 30 -11.53 -10.71 16.19
N GLU A 31 -12.71 -10.21 15.84
CA GLU A 31 -13.23 -10.33 14.48
C GLU A 31 -12.37 -9.55 13.46
N ASN A 32 -11.89 -8.37 13.83
CA ASN A 32 -10.95 -7.60 13.00
C ASN A 32 -9.65 -8.38 12.78
N ASP A 33 -9.12 -9.05 13.81
CA ASP A 33 -7.90 -9.85 13.69
C ASP A 33 -8.09 -11.06 12.78
N LYS A 34 -9.24 -11.75 12.87
CA LYS A 34 -9.60 -12.85 11.97
C LYS A 34 -9.62 -12.38 10.51
N VAL A 35 -10.29 -11.25 10.22
CA VAL A 35 -10.36 -10.69 8.87
C VAL A 35 -8.96 -10.30 8.39
N ARG A 36 -8.17 -9.62 9.22
CA ARG A 36 -6.78 -9.24 8.91
C ARG A 36 -5.92 -10.46 8.57
N ASN A 37 -6.02 -11.52 9.38
CA ASN A 37 -5.26 -12.74 9.13
C ASN A 37 -5.71 -13.45 7.84
N GLY A 38 -7.02 -13.49 7.58
CA GLY A 38 -7.56 -14.01 6.31
C GLY A 38 -6.99 -13.28 5.09
N THR A 39 -6.92 -11.94 5.12
CA THR A 39 -6.31 -11.13 4.05
C THR A 39 -4.83 -11.43 3.89
N ARG A 40 -4.08 -11.60 4.99
CA ARG A 40 -2.65 -11.96 4.96
C ARG A 40 -2.43 -13.32 4.30
N GLU A 41 -3.28 -14.30 4.60
CA GLU A 41 -3.23 -15.63 4.01
C GLU A 41 -3.60 -15.60 2.52
N ALA A 42 -4.65 -14.86 2.15
CA ALA A 42 -5.04 -14.67 0.75
C ALA A 42 -3.93 -14.02 -0.07
N LEU A 43 -3.30 -12.94 0.45
CA LEU A 43 -2.18 -12.27 -0.20
C LEU A 43 -0.96 -13.21 -0.33
N THR A 44 -0.69 -14.01 0.69
CA THR A 44 0.37 -15.03 0.64
C THR A 44 0.08 -16.07 -0.43
N ALA A 45 -1.16 -16.53 -0.56
CA ALA A 45 -1.58 -17.47 -1.59
C ALA A 45 -1.47 -16.87 -3.00
N LEU A 46 -1.89 -15.61 -3.18
CA LEU A 46 -1.73 -14.88 -4.45
C LEU A 46 -0.25 -14.74 -4.83
N ARG A 47 0.62 -14.38 -3.89
CA ARG A 47 2.08 -14.29 -4.12
C ARG A 47 2.72 -15.64 -4.44
N LYS A 48 2.25 -16.72 -3.82
CA LYS A 48 2.70 -18.09 -4.16
C LYS A 48 2.28 -18.43 -5.59
N ARG A 49 1.01 -18.21 -5.94
CA ARG A 49 0.50 -18.41 -7.29
C ARG A 49 1.26 -17.58 -8.32
N ALA A 50 1.45 -16.28 -8.09
CA ALA A 50 2.21 -15.39 -8.97
C ALA A 50 3.67 -15.84 -9.17
N ARG A 51 4.31 -16.41 -8.14
CA ARG A 51 5.66 -17.00 -8.26
C ARG A 51 5.69 -18.31 -9.03
N THR A 52 4.61 -19.11 -8.96
CA THR A 52 4.52 -20.41 -9.63
C THR A 52 3.90 -20.34 -11.02
N THR A 53 3.18 -19.26 -11.35
CA THR A 53 2.72 -19.00 -12.71
C THR A 53 3.90 -18.50 -13.52
N THR A 54 4.44 -19.35 -14.38
CA THR A 54 5.31 -19.01 -15.52
C THR A 54 4.61 -18.12 -16.56
N SER A 55 3.65 -17.28 -16.16
CA SER A 55 3.28 -16.12 -16.97
C SER A 55 4.15 -15.00 -16.45
N SER A 56 5.21 -14.71 -17.20
CA SER A 56 5.79 -13.38 -17.26
C SER A 56 4.64 -12.39 -17.37
N VAL A 57 4.14 -11.87 -16.24
CA VAL A 57 3.25 -10.72 -16.28
C VAL A 57 4.09 -9.68 -16.99
N PRO A 58 3.72 -9.27 -18.22
CA PRO A 58 4.46 -8.22 -18.89
C PRO A 58 4.41 -7.07 -17.90
N SER A 59 5.57 -6.68 -17.35
CA SER A 59 5.62 -5.46 -16.55
C SER A 59 4.92 -4.40 -17.42
N PRO A 60 3.93 -3.65 -16.91
CA PRO A 60 3.35 -2.54 -17.66
C PRO A 60 4.43 -1.56 -18.11
N PHE A 61 5.59 -1.59 -17.43
CA PHE A 61 6.79 -0.81 -17.70
C PHE A 61 7.87 -1.59 -18.45
N GLY A 62 7.59 -2.81 -18.93
CA GLY A 62 8.55 -3.63 -19.67
C GLY A 62 9.00 -2.98 -20.99
N SER A 63 8.18 -2.10 -21.57
CA SER A 63 8.57 -1.21 -22.66
C SER A 63 9.48 -0.08 -22.17
N ILE A 64 9.10 0.60 -21.07
CA ILE A 64 9.85 1.71 -20.47
C ILE A 64 11.25 1.27 -20.00
N MET A 65 11.37 0.07 -19.43
CA MET A 65 12.64 -0.50 -18.99
C MET A 65 13.54 -0.97 -20.15
N LYS A 66 12.99 -1.26 -21.34
CA LYS A 66 13.78 -1.60 -22.53
C LYS A 66 14.53 -0.39 -23.09
N ASP A 67 13.95 0.80 -22.96
CA ASP A 67 14.55 2.03 -23.46
C ASP A 67 15.62 2.58 -22.51
N VAL A 68 15.47 2.34 -21.20
CA VAL A 68 16.48 2.71 -20.18
C VAL A 68 17.80 1.95 -20.36
N GLY A 69 17.76 0.69 -20.80
CA GLY A 69 18.96 -0.14 -20.98
C GLY A 69 19.67 -0.04 -22.33
N ARG A 70 19.11 0.69 -23.31
CA ARG A 70 19.66 0.73 -24.70
C ARG A 70 20.41 2.01 -25.05
N SER A 71 20.71 2.86 -24.07
CA SER A 71 21.45 4.12 -24.27
C SER A 71 22.96 3.90 -24.44
N GLY A 72 23.33 3.00 -25.36
CA GLY A 72 24.70 2.82 -25.86
C GLY A 72 24.96 3.51 -27.20
N SER A 73 23.99 4.23 -27.79
CA SER A 73 24.22 4.90 -29.06
C SER A 73 23.50 6.25 -29.21
N ARG A 74 24.32 7.30 -29.13
CA ARG A 74 24.16 8.69 -29.61
C ARG A 74 23.55 9.69 -28.61
N PRO A 75 24.30 10.73 -28.21
CA PRO A 75 23.79 11.83 -27.41
C PRO A 75 23.06 12.81 -28.34
N LEU A 76 21.74 12.73 -28.39
CA LEU A 76 20.91 13.81 -28.91
C LEU A 76 20.30 14.47 -27.68
N VAL A 77 20.96 15.55 -27.23
CA VAL A 77 20.56 16.47 -26.15
C VAL A 77 19.73 15.80 -25.05
N LYS A 78 20.40 15.37 -23.96
CA LYS A 78 19.68 15.00 -22.72
C LYS A 78 18.88 16.24 -22.29
N GLU A 79 17.57 16.23 -22.48
CA GLU A 79 16.71 17.17 -21.78
C GLU A 79 16.90 16.89 -20.29
N VAL A 80 17.72 17.72 -19.65
CA VAL A 80 17.93 17.64 -18.22
C VAL A 80 16.62 18.04 -17.58
N CYS A 81 15.92 17.07 -17.00
CA CYS A 81 14.69 17.34 -16.27
C CYS A 81 14.96 18.39 -15.18
N ALA A 82 14.12 19.43 -15.12
CA ALA A 82 14.30 20.53 -14.16
C ALA A 82 14.32 20.05 -12.71
N THR A 83 13.56 18.99 -12.39
CA THR A 83 13.52 18.38 -11.05
C THR A 83 14.71 17.44 -10.80
N CYS A 84 15.16 16.68 -11.81
CA CYS A 84 16.28 15.75 -11.63
C CYS A 84 17.65 16.44 -11.66
N GLY A 85 17.80 17.54 -12.38
CA GLY A 85 19.11 18.17 -12.59
C GLY A 85 20.15 17.16 -13.08
N ASN A 86 21.37 17.23 -12.53
CA ASN A 86 22.48 16.32 -12.87
C ASN A 86 22.50 15.06 -11.99
N HIS A 87 21.35 14.44 -11.74
CA HIS A 87 21.30 13.18 -11.01
C HIS A 87 21.87 12.05 -11.87
N ASP A 88 22.69 11.18 -11.26
CA ASP A 88 23.18 9.97 -11.92
C ASP A 88 22.00 9.06 -12.31
N SER A 89 21.94 8.67 -13.59
CA SER A 89 20.89 7.80 -14.13
C SER A 89 21.01 6.35 -13.64
N ASP A 90 22.20 5.98 -13.16
CA ASP A 90 22.48 4.63 -12.67
C ASP A 90 22.19 4.49 -11.16
N GLU A 91 21.95 5.60 -10.46
CA GLU A 91 21.56 5.60 -9.05
C GLU A 91 20.08 5.23 -8.88
N GLY A 92 19.85 4.08 -8.25
CA GLY A 92 18.52 3.55 -7.98
C GLY A 92 17.87 4.22 -6.76
N THR A 93 16.67 4.77 -6.97
CA THR A 93 15.79 5.28 -5.93
C THR A 93 14.75 4.22 -5.57
N TRP A 94 14.60 3.92 -4.28
CA TRP A 94 13.56 3.02 -3.81
C TRP A 94 12.20 3.73 -3.75
N MET A 95 11.22 3.21 -4.49
CA MET A 95 9.87 3.74 -4.53
C MET A 95 8.85 2.63 -4.25
N MET A 96 7.84 2.93 -3.43
CA MET A 96 6.62 2.12 -3.34
C MET A 96 5.66 2.56 -4.45
N PHE A 97 5.22 1.64 -5.31
CA PHE A 97 4.27 1.98 -6.36
C PHE A 97 2.88 2.27 -5.78
N PRO A 98 2.24 3.40 -6.13
CA PRO A 98 0.91 3.74 -5.67
C PRO A 98 -0.10 2.62 -5.94
N GLY A 99 -0.92 2.27 -4.94
CA GLY A 99 -1.90 1.19 -5.05
C GLY A 99 -1.33 -0.23 -4.94
N THR A 100 -0.04 -0.38 -4.64
CA THR A 100 0.61 -1.68 -4.43
C THR A 100 1.39 -1.71 -3.11
N ASP A 101 1.78 -2.90 -2.65
CA ASP A 101 2.71 -3.09 -1.54
C ASP A 101 4.12 -3.50 -2.01
N ILE A 102 4.49 -3.09 -3.23
CA ILE A 102 5.74 -3.45 -3.89
C ILE A 102 6.69 -2.26 -3.84
N PHE A 103 7.90 -2.51 -3.31
CA PHE A 103 9.04 -1.62 -3.46
C PHE A 103 9.91 -2.07 -4.62
N ALA A 104 10.33 -1.12 -5.47
CA ALA A 104 11.33 -1.38 -6.49
C ALA A 104 12.39 -0.27 -6.49
N SER A 105 13.60 -0.66 -6.87
CA SER A 105 14.66 0.28 -7.22
C SER A 105 14.40 0.75 -8.65
N VAL A 106 14.16 2.04 -8.83
CA VAL A 106 13.89 2.69 -10.12
C VAL A 106 14.77 3.93 -10.25
N PRO A 107 15.14 4.37 -11.47
CA PRO A 107 15.85 5.63 -11.64
C PRO A 107 15.08 6.80 -11.03
N PHE A 108 15.77 7.77 -10.43
CA PHE A 108 15.14 8.92 -9.78
C PHE A 108 14.16 9.65 -10.71
N HIS A 109 14.54 9.80 -11.99
CA HIS A 109 13.68 10.42 -13.00
C HIS A 109 12.35 9.68 -13.21
N ALA A 110 12.33 8.36 -13.09
CA ALA A 110 11.07 7.61 -13.14
C ALA A 110 10.24 7.85 -11.86
N ALA A 111 10.89 7.85 -10.69
CA ALA A 111 10.20 8.01 -9.41
C ALA A 111 9.46 9.35 -9.30
N HIS A 112 10.17 10.47 -9.50
CA HIS A 112 9.56 11.80 -9.37
C HIS A 112 8.53 12.07 -10.48
N THR A 113 8.74 11.60 -11.72
CA THR A 113 7.72 11.75 -12.78
C THR A 113 6.44 10.99 -12.45
N ILE A 114 6.52 9.77 -11.89
CA ILE A 114 5.33 9.03 -11.44
C ILE A 114 4.60 9.78 -10.32
N LEU A 115 5.33 10.44 -9.42
CA LEU A 115 4.76 11.23 -8.33
C LEU A 115 4.15 12.56 -8.80
N GLU A 116 4.82 13.27 -9.71
CA GLU A 116 4.42 14.59 -10.21
C GLU A 116 3.27 14.52 -11.22
N THR A 117 3.31 13.56 -12.15
CA THR A 117 2.25 13.46 -13.17
C THR A 117 0.93 12.98 -12.59
N GLY A 118 0.97 12.34 -11.41
CA GLY A 118 -0.20 11.78 -10.76
C GLY A 118 -0.82 10.69 -11.62
N PHE A 119 -0.89 9.48 -11.11
CA PHE A 119 -1.89 8.54 -11.61
C PHE A 119 -3.27 9.22 -11.52
N SER A 120 -3.75 9.79 -12.63
CA SER A 120 -5.16 10.08 -12.80
C SER A 120 -5.83 8.72 -12.76
N LEU A 121 -6.34 8.35 -11.58
CA LEU A 121 -6.94 7.05 -11.24
C LEU A 121 -8.18 6.69 -12.09
N TYR A 122 -8.45 7.41 -13.18
CA TYR A 122 -9.65 7.24 -14.00
C TYR A 122 -9.46 6.50 -15.33
N SER A 123 -8.22 6.24 -15.80
CA SER A 123 -8.06 5.70 -17.17
C SER A 123 -7.69 4.22 -17.29
N TRP A 124 -7.45 3.50 -16.20
CA TRP A 124 -6.96 2.10 -16.27
C TRP A 124 -7.93 1.05 -15.71
N PHE A 125 -9.15 1.43 -15.31
CA PHE A 125 -10.20 0.48 -14.90
C PHE A 125 -11.04 -0.08 -16.05
N TYR A 126 -10.72 0.23 -17.31
CA TYR A 126 -11.31 -0.44 -18.47
C TYR A 126 -10.21 -1.15 -19.26
N PHE A 127 -9.86 -2.36 -18.84
CA PHE A 127 -9.63 -3.53 -19.70
C PHE A 127 -9.62 -4.80 -18.85
#